data_AF-A0A961B2H1-F1
#
_entry.id   AF-A0A961B2H1-F1
#
_cell.length_a   1.000
_cell.length_b   1.000
_cell.length_c   1.000
_cell.angle_alpha   90.00
_cell.angle_beta   90.00
_cell.angle_gamma   90.00
#
_symmetry.space_group_name_H-M   'P 1'
#
loop_
_entity.id
_entity.type
_entity.pdbx_description
1 polymer ?
#
loop_
_entity_poly.entity_id
_entity_poly.type
_entity_poly.pdbx_seq_one_letter_code
_entity_poly.pdbx_strand_id
1 'polypeptide(L)'
;EAQLDRFMLNIVIDYLDEDDEVRVVQRTTAGPGEPVDTLFNGEDLVKCHRVIRRVPVAEEVVRYAVRLAAASRPGREGTPDFVNEWVNWGAGTRAGQFLVLGGKTRALLDGRSHVNFDDIRALARSVLRHRILVNYRAEAEGITPEHVIDKLIETLSEKAPAKA
;
A
#
# COMPACT_ATOMS: atom_id res chain seq x y z
N GLU A 1 7.43 11.32 -12.54
CA GLU A 1 7.69 10.45 -11.38
C GLU A 1 7.56 11.12 -10.01
N ALA A 2 8.26 12.24 -9.73
CA ALA A 2 8.20 12.91 -8.42
C ALA A 2 6.81 13.38 -7.95
N GLN A 3 5.84 13.54 -8.87
CA GLN A 3 4.46 13.87 -8.50
C GLN A 3 3.69 12.67 -7.93
N LEU A 4 3.89 11.46 -8.47
CA LEU A 4 3.15 10.27 -8.04
C LEU A 4 3.51 9.86 -6.61
N ASP A 5 4.74 10.09 -6.18
CA ASP A 5 5.20 9.75 -4.82
C ASP A 5 4.45 10.50 -3.70
N ARG A 6 3.73 11.59 -4.03
CA ARG A 6 2.88 12.32 -3.08
C ARG A 6 1.53 11.64 -2.82
N PHE A 7 1.08 10.76 -3.72
CA PHE A 7 -0.14 9.99 -3.51
C PHE A 7 0.12 8.83 -2.56
N MET A 8 -0.71 8.69 -1.53
CA MET A 8 -0.56 7.64 -0.53
C MET A 8 -0.64 6.26 -1.17
N LEU A 9 -1.71 6.01 -1.93
CA LEU A 9 -2.02 4.76 -2.60
C LEU A 9 -2.18 4.97 -4.11
N ASN A 10 -1.79 3.97 -4.89
CA ASN A 10 -2.26 3.75 -6.25
C ASN A 10 -3.19 2.54 -6.25
N ILE A 11 -4.46 2.77 -6.58
CA ILE A 11 -5.49 1.73 -6.69
C ILE A 11 -5.75 1.48 -8.16
N VAL A 12 -5.69 0.21 -8.56
CA VAL A 12 -6.11 -0.21 -9.91
C VAL A 12 -7.56 -0.65 -9.78
N ILE A 13 -8.42 0.00 -10.54
CA ILE A 13 -9.84 -0.28 -10.64
C ILE A 13 -10.05 -0.94 -12.00
N ASP A 14 -10.68 -2.10 -11.98
CA ASP A 14 -11.11 -2.80 -13.20
C ASP A 14 -12.59 -2.55 -13.45
N TYR A 15 -13.07 -2.97 -14.62
CA TYR A 15 -14.49 -2.90 -14.95
C TYR A 15 -15.31 -3.86 -14.09
N LEU A 16 -16.57 -3.50 -13.87
CA LEU A 16 -17.55 -4.38 -13.24
C LEU A 16 -17.85 -5.56 -14.17
N ASP A 17 -18.36 -6.66 -13.61
CA ASP A 17 -19.01 -7.66 -14.45
C ASP A 17 -20.30 -7.09 -15.06
N GLU A 18 -20.78 -7.74 -16.13
CA GLU A 18 -21.94 -7.27 -16.89
C GLU A 18 -23.18 -7.11 -16.00
N ASP A 19 -23.41 -8.03 -15.06
CA ASP A 19 -24.58 -8.00 -14.17
C ASP A 19 -24.52 -6.83 -13.18
N ASP A 20 -23.36 -6.57 -12.59
CA ASP A 20 -23.11 -5.40 -11.75
C ASP A 20 -23.22 -4.09 -12.54
N GLU A 21 -22.67 -4.06 -13.75
CA GLU A 21 -22.74 -2.88 -14.61
C GLU A 21 -24.18 -2.57 -15.02
N VAL A 22 -24.97 -3.58 -15.41
CA VAL A 22 -26.41 -3.44 -15.68
C VAL A 22 -27.15 -2.90 -14.46
N ARG A 23 -26.86 -3.40 -13.25
CA ARG A 23 -27.44 -2.88 -12.00
C ARG A 23 -27.12 -1.40 -11.80
N VAL A 24 -25.87 -1.00 -12.02
CA VAL A 24 -25.43 0.40 -11.88
C VAL A 24 -26.13 1.28 -12.93
N VAL A 25 -26.18 0.87 -14.19
CA VAL A 25 -26.83 1.61 -15.27
C VAL A 25 -28.32 1.79 -15.00
N GLN A 26 -29.03 0.73 -14.58
CA GLN A 26 -30.44 0.83 -14.22
C GLN A 26 -30.66 1.78 -13.04
N ARG A 27 -29.89 1.64 -11.95
CA ARG A 27 -30.06 2.46 -10.75
C ARG A 27 -29.78 3.94 -11.00
N THR A 28 -28.79 4.26 -11.82
CA THR A 28 -28.38 5.63 -12.12
C THR A 28 -29.26 6.32 -13.17
N THR A 29 -30.08 5.57 -13.91
CA THR A 29 -30.99 6.10 -14.94
C THR A 29 -32.48 6.06 -14.55
N ALA A 30 -32.85 5.42 -13.44
CA ALA A 30 -34.23 5.20 -13.02
C ALA A 30 -34.95 6.40 -12.35
N GLY A 31 -34.29 7.55 -12.20
CA GLY A 31 -34.88 8.76 -11.57
C GLY A 31 -34.02 9.31 -10.42
N PRO A 32 -34.55 10.25 -9.61
CA PRO A 32 -33.81 10.81 -8.48
C PRO A 32 -33.45 9.72 -7.48
N GLY A 33 -32.19 9.70 -7.03
CA GLY A 33 -31.71 8.75 -6.03
C GLY A 33 -32.33 8.97 -4.65
N GLU A 34 -32.16 7.97 -3.77
CA GLU A 34 -32.56 8.09 -2.37
C GLU A 34 -31.77 9.20 -1.66
N PRO A 35 -32.41 9.97 -0.75
CA PRO A 35 -31.71 10.90 0.10
C PRO A 35 -30.68 10.18 0.96
N VAL A 36 -29.47 10.72 1.04
CA VAL A 36 -28.38 10.16 1.83
C VAL A 36 -28.37 10.80 3.22
N ASP A 37 -28.41 9.97 4.26
CA ASP A 37 -28.28 10.45 5.63
C ASP A 37 -26.82 10.77 5.97
N THR A 38 -26.59 11.94 6.57
CA THR A 38 -25.26 12.35 7.00
C THR A 38 -24.90 11.65 8.32
N LEU A 39 -24.00 10.67 8.26
CA LEU A 39 -23.52 9.94 9.43
C LEU A 39 -22.36 10.66 10.16
N PHE A 40 -21.52 11.39 9.43
CA PHE A 40 -20.36 12.09 9.96
C PHE A 40 -20.26 13.49 9.37
N ASN A 41 -19.79 14.44 10.18
CA ASN A 41 -19.40 15.77 9.70
C ASN A 41 -17.87 15.92 9.59
N GLY A 42 -17.41 17.10 9.16
CA GLY A 42 -15.98 17.38 9.01
C GLY A 42 -15.18 17.30 10.32
N GLU A 43 -15.77 17.68 11.45
CA GLU A 43 -15.11 17.59 12.75
C GLU A 43 -14.91 16.13 13.18
N ASP A 44 -15.88 15.27 12.85
CA ASP A 44 -15.79 13.84 13.13
C ASP A 44 -14.67 13.20 12.31
N LEU A 45 -14.51 13.56 11.03
CA LEU A 45 -13.37 13.11 10.23
C LEU A 45 -12.02 13.53 10.82
N VAL A 46 -11.92 14.76 11.34
CA VAL A 46 -10.70 15.22 12.03
C VAL A 46 -10.47 14.46 13.35
N LYS A 47 -11.53 14.05 14.07
CA LYS A 47 -11.41 13.15 15.23
C LYS A 47 -10.88 11.78 14.78
N CYS A 48 -11.41 11.19 13.71
CA CYS A 48 -10.93 9.93 13.15
C CYS A 48 -9.43 9.99 12.79
N HIS A 49 -8.99 11.04 12.09
CA HIS A 49 -7.57 11.24 11.77
C HIS A 49 -6.65 11.34 13.01
N ARG A 50 -7.15 11.90 14.12
CA ARG A 50 -6.42 11.97 15.39
C ARG A 50 -6.34 10.60 16.06
N VAL A 51 -7.43 9.83 16.03
CA VAL A 51 -7.47 8.45 16.56
C VAL A 51 -6.51 7.55 15.80
N ILE A 52 -6.52 7.57 14.46
CA ILE A 52 -5.59 6.79 13.62
C ILE A 52 -4.15 7.04 14.04
N ARG A 53 -3.73 8.30 14.24
CA ARG A 53 -2.34 8.61 14.62
C ARG A 53 -1.93 8.03 15.99
N ARG A 54 -2.88 7.86 16.90
CA ARG A 54 -2.66 7.33 18.26
C ARG A 54 -2.61 5.80 18.32
N VAL A 55 -2.98 5.10 17.26
CA VAL A 55 -2.90 3.63 17.23
C VAL A 55 -1.45 3.19 17.47
N PRO A 56 -1.21 2.33 18.48
CA PRO A 56 0.12 1.79 18.76
C PRO A 56 0.60 0.88 17.63
N VAL A 57 1.91 0.90 17.39
CA VAL A 57 2.59 0.04 16.42
C VAL A 57 3.88 -0.42 17.05
N ALA A 58 4.09 -1.73 17.09
CA ALA A 58 5.33 -2.30 17.58
C ALA A 58 6.51 -1.85 16.70
N GLU A 59 7.67 -1.61 17.32
CA GLU A 59 8.86 -1.15 16.61
C GLU A 59 9.24 -2.11 15.47
N GLU A 60 9.09 -3.41 15.68
CA GLU A 60 9.34 -4.45 14.69
C GLU A 60 8.46 -4.34 13.43
N VAL A 61 7.19 -3.93 13.58
CA VAL A 61 6.27 -3.70 12.46
C VAL A 61 6.69 -2.45 11.69
N VAL A 62 7.08 -1.38 12.39
CA VAL A 62 7.64 -0.18 11.75
C VAL A 62 8.93 -0.52 11.00
N ARG A 63 9.82 -1.29 11.62
CA ARG A 63 11.07 -1.76 10.98
C ARG A 63 10.78 -2.60 9.76
N TYR A 64 9.79 -3.49 9.79
CA TYR A 64 9.40 -4.27 8.62
C TYR A 64 8.92 -3.38 7.47
N ALA A 65 8.06 -2.39 7.73
CA ALA A 65 7.63 -1.43 6.71
C ALA A 65 8.82 -0.64 6.09
N VAL A 66 9.78 -0.24 6.92
CA VAL A 66 11.01 0.43 6.46
C VAL A 66 11.91 -0.53 5.67
N ARG A 67 12.09 -1.78 6.12
CA ARG A 67 12.87 -2.80 5.41
C ARG A 67 12.26 -3.08 4.04
N LEU A 68 10.94 -3.21 3.95
CA LEU A 68 10.24 -3.45 2.69
C LEU A 68 10.51 -2.33 1.67
N ALA A 69 10.39 -1.06 2.10
CA ALA A 69 10.70 0.09 1.24
C ALA A 69 12.19 0.22 0.92
N ALA A 70 13.09 -0.17 1.84
CA ALA A 70 14.53 -0.10 1.63
C ALA A 70 15.03 -1.20 0.69
N ALA A 71 14.51 -2.41 0.83
CA ALA A 71 14.89 -3.57 0.02
C ALA A 71 14.48 -3.40 -1.45
N SER A 72 13.55 -2.50 -1.77
CA SER A 72 13.20 -2.18 -3.16
C SER A 72 14.23 -1.24 -3.84
N ARG A 73 15.31 -0.82 -3.15
CA ARG A 73 16.28 0.15 -3.68
C ARG A 73 17.51 -0.58 -4.24
N PRO A 74 17.79 -0.48 -5.54
CA PRO A 74 18.95 -1.15 -6.15
C PRO A 74 20.28 -0.59 -5.63
N GLY A 75 21.32 -1.41 -5.65
CA GLY A 75 22.70 -1.02 -5.37
C GLY A 75 23.01 -0.71 -3.89
N ARG A 76 22.21 -1.24 -2.96
CA ARG A 76 22.44 -1.10 -1.50
C ARG A 76 22.84 -2.44 -0.89
N GLU A 77 23.58 -2.36 0.20
CA GLU A 77 23.92 -3.55 1.00
C GLU A 77 22.65 -4.24 1.51
N GLY A 78 22.57 -5.56 1.32
CA GLY A 78 21.41 -6.36 1.70
C GLY A 78 20.20 -6.24 0.77
N THR A 79 20.28 -5.51 -0.34
CA THR A 79 19.25 -5.52 -1.38
C THR A 79 19.24 -6.88 -2.09
N PRO A 80 18.07 -7.55 -2.22
CA PRO A 80 17.97 -8.82 -2.95
C PRO A 80 18.44 -8.70 -4.41
N ASP A 81 19.08 -9.75 -4.93
CA ASP A 81 19.67 -9.74 -6.29
C ASP A 81 18.66 -9.38 -7.38
N PHE A 82 17.45 -9.94 -7.31
CA PHE A 82 16.40 -9.63 -8.28
C PHE A 82 16.03 -8.14 -8.33
N VAL A 83 16.19 -7.40 -7.22
CA VAL A 83 15.96 -5.95 -7.22
C VAL A 83 17.09 -5.24 -7.96
N ASN A 84 18.35 -5.66 -7.75
CA ASN A 84 19.48 -5.12 -8.50
C ASN A 84 19.38 -5.42 -10.00
N GLU A 85 18.78 -6.55 -10.36
CA GLU A 85 18.58 -6.97 -11.74
C GLU A 85 17.38 -6.30 -12.41
N TRP A 86 16.27 -6.06 -11.70
CA TRP A 86 15.01 -5.62 -12.31
C TRP A 86 14.63 -4.16 -12.06
N VAL A 87 15.18 -3.51 -11.03
CA VAL A 87 14.69 -2.20 -10.57
C VAL A 87 15.70 -1.09 -10.88
N ASN A 88 15.24 -0.03 -11.53
CA ASN A 88 16.00 1.20 -11.75
C ASN A 88 15.87 2.17 -10.56
N TRP A 89 14.68 2.25 -9.96
CA TRP A 89 14.42 3.19 -8.87
C TRP A 89 13.47 2.59 -7.83
N GLY A 90 13.82 2.71 -6.55
CA GLY A 90 13.08 2.16 -5.43
C GLY A 90 12.33 3.18 -4.58
N ALA A 91 11.56 2.69 -3.61
CA ALA A 91 10.68 3.50 -2.79
C ALA A 91 11.42 4.34 -1.74
N GLY A 92 11.03 5.61 -1.61
CA GLY A 92 11.55 6.53 -0.59
C GLY A 92 10.93 6.35 0.80
N THR A 93 11.30 7.21 1.75
CA THR A 93 10.80 7.18 3.14
C THR A 93 9.28 7.31 3.25
N ARG A 94 8.63 7.98 2.28
CA ARG A 94 7.16 8.13 2.23
C ARG A 94 6.44 6.79 2.15
N ALA A 95 7.03 5.78 1.50
CA ALA A 95 6.44 4.45 1.45
C ALA A 95 6.29 3.86 2.86
N GLY A 96 7.35 3.90 3.68
CA GLY A 96 7.28 3.44 5.07
C GLY A 96 6.24 4.21 5.90
N GLN A 97 6.15 5.53 5.72
CA GLN A 97 5.15 6.36 6.38
C GLN A 97 3.71 5.95 6.01
N PHE A 98 3.45 5.72 4.72
CA PHE A 98 2.13 5.37 4.22
C PHE A 98 1.74 3.92 4.50
N LEU A 99 2.70 2.99 4.51
CA LEU A 99 2.47 1.62 4.99
C LEU A 99 2.00 1.64 6.45
N VAL A 100 2.70 2.39 7.32
CA VAL A 100 2.34 2.48 8.74
C VAL A 100 1.01 3.20 8.95
N LEU A 101 0.79 4.35 8.31
CA LEU A 101 -0.47 5.09 8.45
C LEU A 101 -1.66 4.29 7.92
N GLY A 102 -1.53 3.66 6.77
CA GLY A 102 -2.57 2.79 6.22
C GLY A 102 -2.80 1.58 7.12
N GLY A 103 -1.75 0.97 7.67
CA GLY A 103 -1.87 -0.19 8.55
C GLY A 103 -2.61 0.15 9.84
N LYS A 104 -2.36 1.34 10.41
CA LYS A 104 -3.14 1.88 11.54
C LYS A 104 -4.62 2.03 11.20
N THR A 105 -4.93 2.58 10.02
CA THR A 105 -6.32 2.72 9.56
C THR A 105 -6.98 1.36 9.36
N ARG A 106 -6.30 0.42 8.71
CA ARG A 106 -6.80 -0.93 8.45
C ARG A 106 -7.09 -1.68 9.75
N ALA A 107 -6.17 -1.64 10.71
CA ALA A 107 -6.39 -2.26 12.02
C ALA A 107 -7.67 -1.76 12.69
N LEU A 108 -7.92 -0.45 12.68
CA LEU A 108 -9.14 0.12 13.26
C LEU A 108 -10.41 -0.28 12.50
N LEU A 109 -10.37 -0.31 11.16
CA LEU A 109 -11.50 -0.76 10.33
C LEU A 109 -11.84 -2.23 10.58
N ASP A 110 -10.84 -3.05 10.92
CA ASP A 110 -10.99 -4.45 11.31
C ASP A 110 -11.34 -4.61 12.82
N GLY A 111 -11.59 -3.53 13.55
CA GLY A 111 -11.92 -3.57 14.99
C GLY A 111 -10.74 -3.87 15.93
N ARG A 112 -9.50 -3.85 15.42
CA ARG A 112 -8.28 -4.08 16.20
C ARG A 112 -7.68 -2.77 16.69
N SER A 113 -7.04 -2.83 17.87
CA SER A 113 -6.43 -1.68 18.53
C SER A 113 -4.92 -1.52 18.26
N HIS A 114 -4.32 -2.40 17.46
CA HIS A 114 -2.89 -2.40 17.14
C HIS A 114 -2.64 -2.95 15.73
N VAL A 115 -1.52 -2.55 15.15
CA VAL A 115 -1.11 -2.92 13.77
C VAL A 115 -0.23 -4.17 13.79
N ASN A 116 -0.49 -5.08 12.86
CA ASN A 116 0.27 -6.30 12.64
C ASN A 116 1.01 -6.28 11.30
N PHE A 117 1.88 -7.27 11.06
CA PHE A 117 2.60 -7.41 9.79
C PHE A 117 1.66 -7.61 8.59
N ASP A 118 0.55 -8.33 8.78
CA ASP A 118 -0.48 -8.52 7.75
C ASP A 118 -1.04 -7.19 7.24
N ASP A 119 -1.18 -6.18 8.11
CA ASP A 119 -1.67 -4.86 7.71
C ASP A 119 -0.70 -4.16 6.76
N ILE A 120 0.60 -4.30 7.02
CA ILE A 120 1.66 -3.76 6.15
C ILE A 120 1.68 -4.50 4.82
N ARG A 121 1.59 -5.83 4.83
CA ARG A 121 1.58 -6.67 3.62
C ARG A 121 0.37 -6.37 2.75
N ALA A 122 -0.83 -6.24 3.34
CA ALA A 122 -2.06 -5.92 2.62
C ALA A 122 -1.99 -4.59 1.85
N LEU A 123 -1.19 -3.64 2.32
CA LEU A 123 -1.04 -2.31 1.71
C LEU A 123 0.18 -2.19 0.80
N ALA A 124 1.06 -3.18 0.79
CA ALA A 124 2.34 -3.13 0.10
C ALA A 124 2.19 -2.83 -1.39
N ARG A 125 1.32 -3.55 -2.10
CA ARG A 125 1.07 -3.31 -3.53
C ARG A 125 0.61 -1.88 -3.80
N SER A 126 -0.46 -1.44 -3.13
CA SER A 126 -1.04 -0.11 -3.34
C SER A 126 -0.10 1.03 -2.95
N VAL A 127 0.78 0.83 -1.98
CA VAL A 127 1.77 1.85 -1.58
C VAL A 127 3.01 1.81 -2.49
N LEU A 128 3.50 0.65 -2.89
CA LEU A 128 4.82 0.54 -3.54
C LEU A 128 4.77 0.59 -5.06
N ARG A 129 3.66 0.20 -5.69
CA ARG A 129 3.53 0.08 -7.16
C ARG A 129 4.03 1.29 -7.93
N HIS A 130 3.58 2.49 -7.54
CA HIS A 130 3.96 3.75 -8.20
C HIS A 130 5.27 4.35 -7.67
N ARG A 131 6.01 3.59 -6.85
CA ARG A 131 7.28 3.98 -6.22
C ARG A 131 8.44 3.07 -6.61
N ILE A 132 8.16 2.03 -7.40
CA ILE A 132 9.14 1.10 -7.94
C ILE A 132 9.11 1.23 -9.46
N LEU A 133 10.24 1.60 -10.03
CA LEU A 133 10.43 1.67 -11.47
C LEU A 133 11.29 0.49 -11.90
N VAL A 134 10.69 -0.43 -12.65
CA VAL A 134 11.41 -1.54 -13.29
C VAL A 134 12.24 -1.03 -14.47
N ASN A 135 13.29 -1.76 -14.83
CA ASN A 135 14.11 -1.42 -15.98
C ASN A 135 13.55 -2.02 -17.28
N TYR A 136 13.98 -1.47 -18.42
CA TYR A 136 13.47 -1.86 -19.73
C TYR A 136 13.63 -3.36 -20.04
N ARG A 137 14.72 -3.97 -19.56
CA ARG A 137 14.94 -5.41 -19.75
C ARG A 137 13.91 -6.23 -18.98
N ALA A 138 13.67 -5.89 -17.72
CA ALA A 138 12.66 -6.53 -16.88
C ALA A 138 11.25 -6.34 -17.47
N GLU A 139 10.93 -5.14 -17.96
CA GLU A 139 9.67 -4.89 -18.68
C GLU A 139 9.51 -5.77 -19.92
N ALA A 140 10.56 -5.94 -20.72
CA ALA A 140 10.56 -6.81 -21.90
C ALA A 140 10.37 -8.31 -21.54
N GLU A 141 10.79 -8.71 -20.34
CA GLU A 141 10.58 -10.05 -19.76
C GLU A 141 9.22 -10.19 -19.05
N GLY A 142 8.36 -9.15 -19.08
CA GLY A 142 7.03 -9.16 -18.46
C GLY A 142 7.04 -8.94 -16.94
N ILE A 143 8.15 -8.47 -16.37
CA ILE A 143 8.25 -8.16 -14.95
C ILE A 143 7.57 -6.81 -14.66
N THR A 144 6.62 -6.82 -13.74
CA THR A 144 5.87 -5.65 -13.30
C THR A 144 6.35 -5.19 -11.91
N PRO A 145 6.07 -3.94 -11.51
CA PRO A 145 6.29 -3.51 -10.13
C PRO A 145 5.61 -4.43 -9.10
N GLU A 146 4.42 -4.97 -9.41
CA GLU A 146 3.71 -5.94 -8.56
C GLU A 146 4.49 -7.23 -8.38
N HIS A 147 5.08 -7.79 -9.44
CA HIS A 147 5.93 -8.97 -9.34
C HIS A 147 7.11 -8.72 -8.39
N VAL A 148 7.73 -7.53 -8.46
CA VAL A 148 8.82 -7.13 -7.56
C VAL A 148 8.32 -7.04 -6.11
N ILE A 149 7.17 -6.42 -5.89
CA ILE A 149 6.59 -6.22 -4.54
C ILE A 149 6.23 -7.56 -3.90
N ASP A 150 5.60 -8.46 -4.64
CA ASP A 150 5.22 -9.77 -4.13
C ASP A 150 6.45 -10.57 -3.74
N LYS A 151 7.46 -10.59 -4.61
CA LYS A 151 8.73 -11.25 -4.33
C LYS A 151 9.46 -10.64 -3.13
N LEU A 152 9.38 -9.32 -2.94
CA LEU A 152 9.91 -8.65 -1.75
C LEU A 152 9.19 -9.10 -0.47
N ILE A 153 7.86 -9.22 -0.50
CA ILE A 153 7.06 -9.68 0.64
C ILE A 153 7.43 -11.13 1.00
N GLU A 154 7.60 -11.99 0.01
CA GLU A 154 7.99 -13.40 0.19
C GLU A 154 9.43 -13.55 0.71
N THR A 155 10.35 -12.73 0.23
CA THR A 155 11.78 -12.82 0.56
C THR A 155 12.08 -12.26 1.97
N LEU A 156 11.35 -11.24 2.41
CA LEU A 156 11.62 -10.56 3.66
C LEU A 156 10.90 -11.21 4.84
N SER A 157 11.67 -11.73 5.80
CA SER A 157 11.15 -12.16 7.10
C SER A 157 10.57 -11.01 7.91
N GLU A 158 9.52 -11.29 8.68
CA GLU A 158 8.95 -10.41 9.70
C GLU A 158 9.96 -10.14 10.82
N LYS A 159 10.81 -11.12 11.14
CA LYS A 159 11.90 -10.98 12.12
C LYS A 159 13.10 -10.29 11.47
N ALA A 160 13.68 -9.30 12.16
CA ALA A 160 14.97 -8.77 11.75
C ALA A 160 16.02 -9.88 11.81
N PRO A 161 17.00 -9.94 10.88
CA PRO A 161 18.16 -10.78 11.08
C PRO A 161 18.79 -10.40 12.43
N ALA A 162 19.20 -11.41 13.22
CA ALA A 162 19.88 -11.17 14.47
C ALA A 162 21.08 -10.25 14.19
N LYS A 163 21.24 -9.18 14.97
CA LYS A 163 22.44 -8.35 14.87
C LYS A 163 23.64 -9.26 15.13
N ALA A 164 24.51 -9.38 14.13
CA ALA A 164 25.85 -9.94 14.30
C ALA A 164 26.68 -9.03 15.23
#